data_AF-A0ABD0VRY4-F1
#
_entry.id   AF-A0ABD0VRY4-F1
#
_cell.length_a   1.000
_cell.length_b   1.000
_cell.length_c   1.000
_cell.angle_alpha   90.00
_cell.angle_beta   90.00
_cell.angle_gamma   90.00
#
_symmetry.space_group_name_H-M   'P 1'
#
loop_
_entity.id
_entity.type
_entity.pdbx_description
1 polymer ?
#
loop_
_entity_poly.entity_id
_entity_poly.type
_entity_poly.pdbx_seq_one_letter_code
_entity_poly.pdbx_strand_id
1 'polypeptide(L)'
;MGSVGRGRALFTAGNAHQNIVCGRAHQIGALALIAATFFLTRALDRLHDIPIPSHPSLSTVAGESPVGTLFQHPGFLSWPNRGYGTSLSLKIYVYEESEVDGLRELMRGKDGKISAESCAKGQWGTQVKIHHLLLKSKFRTSRKEEADLFFVPSYVKCVRMNGGLNDKEINQTYVKVLGQMPYFRLSGGRDHVFVFPSGAGAHLFRSWAVFLNRSIILTPEGDRTDKRTISSFHTWKDIIIPGNVDDGLTTFYESRIVQPIPLSKRKYLANFLGRAQGKVGRLQLLELAKQYPDKLESPELQLTGPNKLGRVEYFTHLRNAKFCLSPRGESSWTLRFYEAFFVFVSCRNVFLLSYQIR
;
A
#
# COMPACT_ATOMS: atom_id res chain seq x y z
N MET A 1 66.63 4.40 -38.91
CA MET A 1 66.28 4.80 -40.30
C MET A 1 64.76 4.86 -40.41
N GLY A 2 64.16 5.95 -40.95
CA GLY A 2 62.71 6.11 -41.32
C GLY A 2 61.65 5.88 -40.19
N SER A 3 60.70 6.77 -39.84
CA SER A 3 59.86 7.71 -40.60
C SER A 3 59.07 7.02 -41.73
N VAL A 4 57.76 7.18 -41.99
CA VAL A 4 56.72 8.23 -41.74
C VAL A 4 55.37 7.52 -41.40
N GLY A 5 54.36 8.04 -40.69
CA GLY A 5 54.18 9.34 -40.02
C GLY A 5 52.90 10.11 -40.44
N ARG A 6 51.69 9.76 -39.93
CA ARG A 6 50.45 10.54 -40.15
C ARG A 6 49.52 10.59 -38.93
N GLY A 7 49.42 11.75 -38.30
CA GLY A 7 48.40 12.05 -37.29
C GLY A 7 47.24 12.87 -37.87
N ARG A 8 46.16 12.99 -37.10
CA ARG A 8 45.26 14.14 -37.18
C ARG A 8 44.77 14.48 -35.77
N ALA A 9 45.16 15.65 -35.29
CA ALA A 9 44.58 16.29 -34.11
C ALA A 9 43.17 16.82 -34.50
N LEU A 10 42.36 17.45 -33.63
CA LEU A 10 42.58 18.08 -32.34
C LEU A 10 41.19 18.36 -31.75
N PHE A 11 40.92 18.09 -30.47
CA PHE A 11 39.93 18.84 -29.68
C PHE A 11 40.17 18.61 -28.18
N THR A 12 40.86 19.56 -27.56
CA THR A 12 40.98 19.69 -26.10
C THR A 12 39.94 20.69 -25.60
N ALA A 13 39.09 20.26 -24.68
CA ALA A 13 38.35 21.13 -23.78
C ALA A 13 38.45 20.50 -22.39
N GLY A 14 39.04 21.22 -21.43
CA GLY A 14 39.47 20.63 -20.17
C GLY A 14 38.33 20.40 -19.18
N ASN A 15 38.51 19.39 -18.34
CA ASN A 15 38.08 19.46 -16.94
C ASN A 15 39.05 18.64 -16.09
N ALA A 16 39.57 19.27 -15.04
CA ALA A 16 40.57 18.67 -14.17
C ALA A 16 39.92 17.66 -13.21
N HIS A 17 39.77 16.41 -13.68
CA HIS A 17 39.54 15.30 -12.76
C HIS A 17 40.83 15.04 -11.97
N GLN A 18 40.91 15.62 -10.76
CA GLN A 18 41.83 15.12 -9.75
C GLN A 18 41.43 13.68 -9.41
N ASN A 19 42.18 12.72 -9.95
CA ASN A 19 42.12 11.33 -9.50
C ASN A 19 42.64 11.27 -8.07
N ILE A 20 41.73 11.32 -7.10
CA ILE A 20 42.05 11.11 -5.68
C ILE A 20 42.46 9.64 -5.52
N VAL A 21 43.76 9.38 -5.60
CA VAL A 21 44.32 8.04 -5.39
C VAL A 21 44.15 7.69 -3.91
N CYS A 22 43.20 6.79 -3.62
CA CYS A 22 42.93 6.28 -2.28
C CYS A 22 44.08 5.37 -1.80
N GLY A 23 45.21 5.97 -1.43
CA GLY A 23 46.37 5.25 -0.89
C GLY A 23 46.11 4.66 0.51
N ARG A 24 47.02 3.79 0.97
CA ARG A 24 46.93 3.08 2.27
C ARG A 24 46.59 3.98 3.47
N ALA A 25 47.06 5.23 3.48
CA ALA A 25 46.73 6.20 4.53
C ALA A 25 45.21 6.48 4.65
N HIS A 26 44.49 6.54 3.53
CA HIS A 26 43.03 6.75 3.53
C HIS A 26 42.28 5.51 4.03
N GLN A 27 42.78 4.31 3.71
CA GLN A 27 42.22 3.05 4.21
C GLN A 27 42.44 2.91 5.72
N ILE A 28 43.62 3.27 6.22
CA ILE A 28 43.93 3.33 7.66
C ILE A 28 43.04 4.38 8.35
N GLY A 29 42.87 5.56 7.76
CA GLY A 29 41.97 6.61 8.27
C GLY A 29 40.50 6.16 8.34
N ALA A 30 40.01 5.44 7.33
CA ALA A 30 38.66 4.88 7.33
C ALA A 30 38.48 3.80 8.40
N LEU A 31 39.45 2.90 8.58
CA LEU A 31 39.43 1.89 9.64
C LEU A 31 39.50 2.52 11.04
N ALA A 32 40.32 3.56 11.22
CA ALA A 32 40.38 4.32 12.47
C ALA A 32 39.05 5.04 12.78
N LEU A 33 38.38 5.59 11.76
CA LEU A 33 37.06 6.23 11.91
C LEU A 33 35.97 5.21 12.28
N ILE A 34 35.98 4.01 11.68
CA ILE A 34 35.06 2.91 12.03
C ILE A 34 35.31 2.43 13.47
N ALA A 35 36.56 2.25 13.86
CA ALA A 35 36.91 1.87 15.23
C ALA A 35 36.47 2.96 16.24
N ALA A 36 36.79 4.23 15.97
CA ALA A 36 36.42 5.35 16.83
C ALA A 36 34.89 5.47 17.00
N THR A 37 34.12 5.39 15.90
CA THR A 37 32.64 5.44 15.97
C THR A 37 32.04 4.24 16.72
N PHE A 38 32.60 3.03 16.56
CA PHE A 38 32.20 1.86 17.33
C PHE A 38 32.48 2.00 18.83
N PHE A 39 33.67 2.49 19.23
CA PHE A 39 33.97 2.68 20.65
C PHE A 39 33.18 3.86 21.25
N LEU A 40 32.95 4.94 20.50
CA LEU A 40 32.20 6.09 20.99
C LEU A 40 30.71 5.76 21.23
N THR A 41 30.08 5.03 20.30
CA THR A 41 28.69 4.55 20.49
C THR A 41 28.59 3.63 21.69
N ARG A 42 29.50 2.66 21.83
CA ARG A 42 29.50 1.74 22.98
C ARG A 42 29.79 2.41 24.33
N ALA A 43 30.54 3.52 24.34
CA ALA A 43 30.76 4.34 25.53
C ALA A 43 29.51 5.16 25.90
N LEU A 44 28.79 5.70 24.91
CA LEU A 44 27.52 6.40 25.10
C LEU A 44 26.40 5.47 25.57
N ASP A 45 26.34 4.23 25.06
CA ASP A 45 25.42 3.20 25.54
C ASP A 45 25.65 2.90 27.03
N ARG A 46 26.93 2.74 27.45
CA ARG A 46 27.29 2.55 28.87
C ARG A 46 27.04 3.76 29.77
N LEU A 47 26.92 4.96 29.20
CA LEU A 47 26.52 6.16 29.93
C LEU A 47 24.99 6.27 30.11
N HIS A 48 24.21 5.48 29.38
CA HIS A 48 22.74 5.38 29.58
C HIS A 48 22.33 4.37 30.65
N ASP A 49 23.22 3.47 31.09
CA ASP A 49 22.98 2.50 32.17
C ASP A 49 23.10 3.14 33.59
N ILE A 50 22.48 4.31 33.81
CA ILE A 50 22.31 4.88 35.15
C ILE A 50 21.00 4.33 35.75
N PRO A 51 21.04 3.56 36.86
CA PRO A 51 19.83 3.01 37.46
C PRO A 51 18.98 4.11 38.11
N ILE A 52 17.73 4.26 37.65
CA ILE A 52 16.73 5.10 38.34
C ILE A 52 16.20 4.33 39.56
N PRO A 53 16.04 4.97 40.74
CA PRO A 53 15.56 4.29 41.95
C PRO A 53 14.14 3.70 41.78
N SER A 54 13.98 2.45 42.19
CA SER A 54 12.71 1.74 42.19
C SER A 54 11.75 2.22 43.29
N HIS A 55 10.56 2.68 42.92
CA HIS A 55 9.42 2.85 43.83
C HIS A 55 8.41 1.70 43.68
N PRO A 56 7.56 1.45 44.71
CA PRO A 56 7.23 0.08 45.09
C PRO A 56 6.16 -0.61 44.25
N SER A 57 6.19 -1.94 44.34
CA SER A 57 5.25 -2.88 43.72
C SER A 57 3.79 -2.55 44.05
N LEU A 58 3.01 -2.18 43.02
CA LEU A 58 1.56 -2.15 43.11
C LEU A 58 0.99 -3.54 42.78
N SER A 59 0.18 -4.03 43.71
CA SER A 59 -0.45 -5.35 43.75
C SER A 59 -1.16 -5.79 42.47
N THR A 60 -1.08 -7.09 42.22
CA THR A 60 -1.78 -7.85 41.19
C THR A 60 -3.28 -7.56 41.18
N VAL A 61 -3.75 -6.82 40.18
CA VAL A 61 -5.15 -6.81 39.77
C VAL A 61 -5.21 -7.35 38.36
N ALA A 62 -5.93 -8.46 38.17
CA ALA A 62 -6.20 -9.01 36.85
C ALA A 62 -7.08 -8.03 36.07
N GLY A 63 -6.44 -7.20 35.24
CA GLY A 63 -7.08 -6.20 34.39
C GLY A 63 -6.73 -6.44 32.93
N GLU A 64 -7.74 -6.47 32.08
CA GLU A 64 -7.63 -6.74 30.65
C GLU A 64 -6.72 -5.72 29.94
N SER A 65 -5.96 -6.16 28.93
CA SER A 65 -5.16 -5.25 28.10
C SER A 65 -6.06 -4.24 27.38
N PRO A 66 -5.85 -2.91 27.56
CA PRO A 66 -6.69 -1.87 26.97
C PRO A 66 -6.35 -1.62 25.49
N VAL A 67 -6.27 -2.69 24.69
CA VAL A 67 -6.27 -2.63 23.22
C VAL A 67 -7.71 -2.50 22.69
N GLY A 68 -8.72 -2.81 23.51
CA GLY A 68 -10.13 -2.86 23.11
C GLY A 68 -10.89 -1.53 23.00
N THR A 69 -10.39 -0.41 23.53
CA THR A 69 -11.17 0.84 23.71
C THR A 69 -10.98 1.91 22.64
N LEU A 70 -10.47 1.55 21.45
CA LEU A 70 -10.49 2.47 20.29
C LEU A 70 -11.91 2.81 19.81
N PHE A 71 -12.92 2.01 20.16
CA PHE A 71 -14.31 2.21 19.79
C PHE A 71 -15.21 2.16 21.03
N GLN A 72 -15.52 3.31 21.63
CA GLN A 72 -16.55 3.41 22.68
C GLN A 72 -17.97 3.41 22.07
N HIS A 73 -18.15 4.05 20.92
CA HIS A 73 -19.41 4.10 20.18
C HIS A 73 -19.18 4.04 18.65
N PRO A 74 -20.18 3.65 17.84
CA PRO A 74 -20.08 3.73 16.39
C PRO A 74 -19.76 5.16 15.93
N GLY A 75 -18.60 5.36 15.30
CA GLY A 75 -18.17 6.67 14.78
C GLY A 75 -17.31 7.53 15.72
N PHE A 76 -17.12 7.16 16.98
CA PHE A 76 -16.22 7.86 17.90
C PHE A 76 -14.96 7.04 18.22
N LEU A 77 -13.84 7.48 17.63
CA LEU A 77 -12.49 7.04 17.98
C LEU A 77 -12.05 7.74 19.26
N SER A 78 -11.79 6.98 20.33
CA SER A 78 -11.06 7.54 21.49
C SER A 78 -9.58 7.62 21.13
N TRP A 79 -8.96 8.78 21.29
CA TRP A 79 -7.53 8.93 21.01
C TRP A 79 -6.72 8.38 22.19
N PRO A 80 -5.89 7.34 22.02
CA PRO A 80 -5.17 6.73 23.13
C PRO A 80 -4.11 7.71 23.62
N ASN A 81 -4.16 8.05 24.91
CA ASN A 81 -3.36 9.11 25.54
C ASN A 81 -1.88 8.68 25.76
N ARG A 82 -1.21 8.24 24.69
CA ARG A 82 0.18 7.73 24.66
C ARG A 82 1.20 8.87 24.50
N GLY A 83 1.05 9.94 25.27
CA GLY A 83 1.90 11.14 25.18
C GLY A 83 1.56 12.11 24.04
N TYR A 84 0.54 11.82 23.22
CA TYR A 84 0.07 12.66 22.10
C TYR A 84 -1.11 13.59 22.49
N GLY A 85 -1.30 13.85 23.79
CA GLY A 85 -2.39 14.67 24.32
C GLY A 85 -3.78 14.00 24.28
N THR A 86 -4.78 14.71 24.82
CA THR A 86 -6.18 14.24 24.92
C THR A 86 -6.98 14.39 23.61
N SER A 87 -6.45 15.12 22.62
CA SER A 87 -7.12 15.38 21.34
C SER A 87 -6.13 15.41 20.19
N LEU A 88 -6.48 14.77 19.07
CA LEU A 88 -5.71 14.82 17.83
C LEU A 88 -5.94 16.16 17.11
N SER A 89 -4.98 17.07 17.23
CA SER A 89 -4.93 18.32 16.44
C SER A 89 -4.15 18.08 15.14
N LEU A 90 -4.79 17.40 14.17
CA LEU A 90 -4.22 17.13 12.85
C LEU A 90 -4.97 17.92 11.77
N LYS A 91 -4.23 18.62 10.91
CA LYS A 91 -4.72 19.34 9.74
C LYS A 91 -4.15 18.74 8.46
N ILE A 92 -5.02 18.34 7.54
CA ILE A 92 -4.67 17.72 6.26
C ILE A 92 -5.13 18.63 5.12
N TYR A 93 -4.21 19.12 4.31
CA TYR A 93 -4.57 19.76 3.04
C TYR A 93 -4.85 18.70 1.98
N VAL A 94 -5.89 18.91 1.18
CA VAL A 94 -6.23 18.03 0.05
C VAL A 94 -6.08 18.86 -1.21
N TYR A 95 -5.12 18.49 -2.06
CA TYR A 95 -4.88 19.18 -3.33
C TYR A 95 -6.13 19.11 -4.24
N GLU A 96 -6.48 20.22 -4.88
CA GLU A 96 -7.65 20.25 -5.76
C GLU A 96 -7.31 19.83 -7.20
N GLU A 97 -8.26 19.21 -7.91
CA GLU A 97 -8.03 18.60 -9.23
C GLU A 97 -7.49 19.58 -10.29
N SER A 98 -7.83 20.87 -10.17
CA SER A 98 -7.38 21.98 -11.03
C SER A 98 -6.17 22.76 -10.50
N GLU A 99 -5.65 22.43 -9.31
CA GLU A 99 -4.64 23.23 -8.62
C GLU A 99 -3.23 23.06 -9.20
N VAL A 100 -2.93 21.88 -9.73
CA VAL A 100 -1.61 21.53 -10.29
C VAL A 100 -1.77 20.88 -11.66
N ASP A 101 -1.12 21.47 -12.67
CA ASP A 101 -1.16 20.97 -14.05
C ASP A 101 -0.56 19.55 -14.14
N GLY A 102 -1.35 18.61 -14.65
CA GLY A 102 -1.08 17.16 -14.66
C GLY A 102 -1.91 16.37 -13.64
N LEU A 103 -2.47 17.00 -12.60
CA LEU A 103 -3.20 16.28 -11.54
C LEU A 103 -4.54 15.75 -12.05
N ARG A 104 -5.25 16.56 -12.87
CA ARG A 104 -6.46 16.15 -13.58
C ARG A 104 -6.21 14.92 -14.45
N GLU A 105 -5.09 14.85 -15.16
CA GLU A 105 -4.72 13.73 -16.02
C GLU A 105 -4.46 12.45 -15.20
N LEU A 106 -3.86 12.57 -14.00
CA LEU A 106 -3.71 11.46 -13.05
C LEU A 106 -5.04 10.96 -12.45
N MET A 107 -6.11 11.77 -12.52
CA MET A 107 -7.44 11.42 -12.01
C MET A 107 -8.44 11.00 -13.10
N ARG A 108 -8.37 11.60 -14.29
CA ARG A 108 -9.36 11.47 -15.39
C ARG A 108 -8.79 10.93 -16.71
N GLY A 109 -7.48 10.72 -16.79
CA GLY A 109 -6.77 10.44 -18.04
C GLY A 109 -6.60 11.67 -18.92
N LYS A 110 -5.78 11.57 -19.97
CA LYS A 110 -5.43 12.69 -20.85
C LYS A 110 -6.64 13.35 -21.54
N ASP A 111 -7.66 12.57 -21.89
CA ASP A 111 -8.88 13.06 -22.54
C ASP A 111 -9.93 13.58 -21.55
N GLY A 112 -9.70 13.48 -20.22
CA GLY A 112 -10.68 13.83 -19.19
C GLY A 112 -11.91 12.90 -19.06
N LYS A 113 -12.00 11.84 -19.87
CA LYS A 113 -13.19 10.97 -20.01
C LYS A 113 -13.45 10.01 -18.85
N ILE A 114 -12.47 9.78 -17.96
CA ILE A 114 -12.61 8.76 -16.90
C ILE A 114 -13.21 9.41 -15.66
N SER A 115 -14.38 8.94 -15.22
CA SER A 115 -15.11 9.50 -14.09
C SER A 115 -14.66 8.92 -12.74
N ALA A 116 -14.77 9.69 -11.66
CA ALA A 116 -14.44 9.22 -10.31
C ALA A 116 -15.33 8.04 -9.88
N GLU A 117 -16.58 8.04 -10.32
CA GLU A 117 -17.60 7.02 -10.07
C GLU A 117 -17.26 5.71 -10.79
N SER A 118 -16.69 5.79 -12.00
CA SER A 118 -16.13 4.62 -12.70
C SER A 118 -14.93 4.04 -11.96
N CYS A 119 -14.13 4.91 -11.33
CA CYS A 119 -12.96 4.55 -10.54
C CYS A 119 -13.28 4.13 -9.10
N ALA A 120 -14.48 4.33 -8.57
CA ALA A 120 -14.86 3.91 -7.22
C ALA A 120 -15.02 2.38 -7.06
N LYS A 121 -15.03 1.64 -8.18
CA LYS A 121 -15.31 0.20 -8.27
C LYS A 121 -14.03 -0.64 -8.30
N GLY A 122 -14.11 -1.86 -7.78
CA GLY A 122 -13.00 -2.81 -7.77
C GLY A 122 -11.78 -2.33 -6.97
N GLN A 123 -10.64 -2.99 -7.14
CA GLN A 123 -9.46 -2.79 -6.29
C GLN A 123 -8.98 -1.33 -6.18
N TRP A 124 -9.06 -0.56 -7.27
CA TRP A 124 -8.58 0.84 -7.30
C TRP A 124 -9.53 1.86 -6.65
N GLY A 125 -10.78 1.47 -6.32
CA GLY A 125 -11.74 2.34 -5.64
C GLY A 125 -11.29 2.91 -4.29
N THR A 126 -10.28 2.28 -3.67
CA THR A 126 -9.60 2.81 -2.48
C THR A 126 -9.07 4.23 -2.69
N GLN A 127 -8.57 4.55 -3.89
CA GLN A 127 -8.07 5.90 -4.21
C GLN A 127 -9.19 6.95 -4.15
N VAL A 128 -10.36 6.62 -4.71
CA VAL A 128 -11.54 7.51 -4.73
C VAL A 128 -12.16 7.62 -3.33
N LYS A 129 -12.33 6.50 -2.62
CA LYS A 129 -12.95 6.49 -1.29
C LYS A 129 -12.13 7.24 -0.25
N ILE A 130 -10.79 7.08 -0.23
CA ILE A 130 -9.93 7.85 0.67
C ILE A 130 -9.97 9.35 0.31
N HIS A 131 -9.92 9.70 -0.98
CA HIS A 131 -10.04 11.09 -1.39
C HIS A 131 -11.37 11.72 -0.92
N HIS A 132 -12.51 11.07 -1.20
CA HIS A 132 -13.82 11.55 -0.76
C HIS A 132 -13.99 11.58 0.76
N LEU A 133 -13.38 10.65 1.50
CA LEU A 133 -13.35 10.65 2.96
C LEU A 133 -12.59 11.89 3.49
N LEU A 134 -11.42 12.19 2.92
CA LEU A 134 -10.62 13.34 3.32
C LEU A 134 -11.27 14.67 2.93
N LEU A 135 -11.91 14.77 1.76
CA LEU A 135 -12.68 15.95 1.35
C LEU A 135 -13.79 16.33 2.35
N LYS A 136 -14.37 15.34 3.04
CA LYS A 136 -15.45 15.48 4.05
C LYS A 136 -14.95 15.42 5.50
N SER A 137 -13.64 15.30 5.72
CA SER A 137 -13.07 15.09 7.06
C SER A 137 -13.04 16.38 7.87
N LYS A 138 -13.37 16.30 9.17
CA LYS A 138 -13.14 17.42 10.12
C LYS A 138 -11.68 17.83 10.28
N PHE A 139 -10.75 16.96 9.84
CA PHE A 139 -9.31 17.23 9.85
C PHE A 139 -8.84 17.94 8.57
N ARG A 140 -9.73 18.23 7.59
CA ARG A 140 -9.34 18.95 6.37
C ARG A 140 -9.13 20.43 6.66
N THR A 141 -8.02 20.98 6.16
CA THR A 141 -7.80 22.43 6.08
C THR A 141 -7.90 22.92 4.63
N SER A 142 -8.37 24.16 4.44
CA SER A 142 -8.33 24.90 3.17
C SER A 142 -7.06 25.76 3.02
N ARG A 143 -6.28 25.92 4.09
CA ARG A 143 -5.00 26.65 4.11
C ARG A 143 -3.84 25.67 4.16
N LYS A 144 -2.87 25.84 3.26
CA LYS A 144 -1.68 24.95 3.15
C LYS A 144 -0.67 25.24 4.26
N GLU A 145 -0.64 26.50 4.69
CA GLU A 145 0.26 27.08 5.69
C GLU A 145 -0.01 26.49 7.09
N GLU A 146 -1.21 25.91 7.28
CA GLU A 146 -1.62 25.26 8.52
C GLU A 146 -1.66 23.72 8.42
N ALA A 147 -1.21 23.13 7.32
CA ALA A 147 -1.32 21.70 7.11
C ALA A 147 -0.12 20.94 7.69
N ASP A 148 -0.40 19.94 8.51
CA ASP A 148 0.60 18.98 9.01
C ASP A 148 0.90 17.90 7.97
N LEU A 149 -0.08 17.60 7.11
CA LEU A 149 0.00 16.60 6.04
C LEU A 149 -0.71 17.08 4.76
N PHE A 150 -0.24 16.57 3.62
CA PHE A 150 -0.76 16.91 2.31
C PHE A 150 -1.21 15.66 1.55
N PHE A 151 -2.49 15.54 1.23
CA PHE A 151 -3.01 14.44 0.42
C PHE A 151 -3.02 14.81 -1.06
N VAL A 152 -2.32 14.01 -1.89
CA VAL A 152 -2.31 14.18 -3.35
C VAL A 152 -3.30 13.17 -3.98
N PRO A 153 -4.46 13.62 -4.49
CA PRO A 153 -5.42 12.72 -5.11
C PRO A 153 -4.88 12.20 -6.44
N SER A 154 -4.95 10.89 -6.64
CA SER A 154 -4.58 10.27 -7.90
C SER A 154 -5.40 9.01 -8.09
N TYR A 155 -6.06 8.87 -9.24
CA TYR A 155 -6.79 7.66 -9.63
C TYR A 155 -5.99 6.86 -10.66
N VAL A 156 -4.67 7.05 -10.69
CA VAL A 156 -3.77 6.58 -11.75
C VAL A 156 -3.89 5.07 -12.05
N LYS A 157 -4.23 4.24 -11.05
CA LYS A 157 -4.43 2.81 -11.28
C LYS A 157 -5.68 2.56 -12.13
N CYS A 158 -6.79 3.24 -11.81
CA CYS A 158 -7.99 3.23 -12.64
C CYS A 158 -7.73 3.78 -14.03
N VAL A 159 -7.07 4.95 -14.11
CA VAL A 159 -6.76 5.64 -15.37
C VAL A 159 -5.96 4.74 -16.32
N ARG A 160 -4.91 4.09 -15.82
CA ARG A 160 -4.12 3.10 -16.56
C ARG A 160 -4.97 1.92 -17.05
N MET A 161 -5.81 1.35 -16.18
CA MET A 161 -6.59 0.15 -16.52
C MET A 161 -7.69 0.43 -17.55
N ASN A 162 -8.12 1.68 -17.70
CA ASN A 162 -9.06 2.13 -18.74
C ASN A 162 -8.35 2.80 -19.94
N GLY A 163 -7.02 2.69 -20.07
CA GLY A 163 -6.25 3.20 -21.20
C GLY A 163 -6.09 4.73 -21.26
N GLY A 164 -6.45 5.46 -20.20
CA GLY A 164 -6.39 6.94 -20.17
C GLY A 164 -4.97 7.51 -20.05
N LEU A 165 -4.01 6.72 -19.57
CA LEU A 165 -2.56 6.98 -19.59
C LEU A 165 -1.79 5.65 -19.64
N ASN A 166 -0.67 5.60 -20.36
CA ASN A 166 0.28 4.49 -20.36
C ASN A 166 1.43 4.69 -19.33
N ASP A 167 2.25 3.66 -19.09
CA ASP A 167 3.29 3.68 -18.04
C ASP A 167 4.37 4.77 -18.23
N LYS A 168 4.63 5.22 -19.48
CA LYS A 168 5.54 6.34 -19.76
C LYS A 168 4.86 7.67 -19.44
N GLU A 169 3.63 7.87 -19.92
CA GLU A 169 2.82 9.06 -19.65
C GLU A 169 2.63 9.25 -18.14
N ILE A 170 2.22 8.19 -17.41
CA ILE A 170 2.08 8.19 -15.95
C ILE A 170 3.33 8.69 -15.24
N ASN A 171 4.51 8.21 -15.66
CA ASN A 171 5.76 8.65 -15.06
C ASN A 171 6.07 10.12 -15.34
N GLN A 172 5.83 10.59 -16.57
CA GLN A 172 6.06 11.98 -16.95
C GLN A 172 5.09 12.92 -16.22
N THR A 173 3.81 12.57 -16.12
CA THR A 173 2.80 13.36 -15.42
C THR A 173 3.08 13.45 -13.93
N TYR A 174 3.48 12.36 -13.26
CA TYR A 174 3.89 12.44 -11.85
C TYR A 174 5.10 13.37 -11.64
N VAL A 175 6.16 13.26 -12.46
CA VAL A 175 7.32 14.17 -12.35
C VAL A 175 6.91 15.63 -12.56
N LYS A 176 6.04 15.90 -13.54
CA LYS A 176 5.48 17.23 -13.81
C LYS A 176 4.72 17.79 -12.61
N VAL A 177 3.80 17.00 -12.04
CA VAL A 177 2.97 17.40 -10.89
C VAL A 177 3.83 17.70 -9.66
N LEU A 178 4.73 16.78 -9.30
CA LEU A 178 5.56 16.92 -8.10
C LEU A 178 6.58 18.07 -8.22
N GLY A 179 7.07 18.36 -9.43
CA GLY A 179 7.96 19.50 -9.68
C GLY A 179 7.33 20.87 -9.40
N GLN A 180 6.00 20.98 -9.52
CA GLN A 180 5.25 22.23 -9.34
C GLN A 180 4.80 22.49 -7.90
N MET A 181 4.76 21.47 -7.03
CA MET A 181 4.24 21.58 -5.66
C MET A 181 5.28 22.22 -4.71
N PRO A 182 5.07 23.45 -4.18
CA PRO A 182 6.08 24.11 -3.36
C PRO A 182 6.30 23.40 -2.01
N TYR A 183 5.21 23.04 -1.33
CA TYR A 183 5.26 22.30 -0.07
C TYR A 183 5.92 20.93 -0.19
N PHE A 184 5.71 20.22 -1.32
CA PHE A 184 6.41 18.96 -1.62
C PHE A 184 7.93 19.17 -1.73
N ARG A 185 8.36 20.29 -2.33
CA ARG A 185 9.77 20.66 -2.43
C ARG A 185 10.38 21.02 -1.07
N LEU A 186 9.62 21.71 -0.20
CA LEU A 186 10.07 22.11 1.14
C LEU A 186 10.31 20.90 2.05
N SER A 187 9.38 19.95 2.10
CA SER A 187 9.49 18.76 2.96
C SER A 187 10.30 17.61 2.33
N GLY A 188 10.63 17.72 1.04
CA GLY A 188 11.09 16.59 0.23
C GLY A 188 10.03 15.47 0.13
N GLY A 189 8.76 15.85 0.17
CA GLY A 189 7.60 14.97 0.12
C GLY A 189 7.28 14.21 1.41
N ARG A 190 7.93 14.50 2.55
CA ARG A 190 7.81 13.71 3.80
C ARG A 190 6.42 13.76 4.44
N ASP A 191 5.71 14.87 4.27
CA ASP A 191 4.34 15.13 4.73
C ASP A 191 3.28 14.82 3.66
N HIS A 192 3.68 14.39 2.46
CA HIS A 192 2.76 14.03 1.38
C HIS A 192 2.31 12.57 1.44
N VAL A 193 1.00 12.38 1.29
CA VAL A 193 0.30 11.10 1.36
C VAL A 193 -0.21 10.69 -0.03
N PHE A 194 0.13 9.48 -0.47
CA PHE A 194 -0.27 8.90 -1.76
C PHE A 194 -0.95 7.54 -1.58
N VAL A 195 -1.96 7.24 -2.42
CA VAL A 195 -2.66 5.94 -2.38
C VAL A 195 -2.27 5.08 -3.57
N PHE A 196 -1.63 3.94 -3.32
CA PHE A 196 -1.30 2.93 -4.33
C PHE A 196 -2.08 1.62 -4.05
N PRO A 197 -3.26 1.43 -4.67
CA PRO A 197 -4.24 0.42 -4.25
C PRO A 197 -3.93 -1.01 -4.72
N SER A 198 -2.83 -1.22 -5.45
CA SER A 198 -2.47 -2.52 -6.02
C SER A 198 -1.23 -3.10 -5.37
N GLY A 199 -1.10 -4.44 -5.39
CA GLY A 199 0.09 -5.16 -4.95
C GLY A 199 1.42 -4.67 -5.51
N ALA A 200 1.45 -3.97 -6.65
CA ALA A 200 2.67 -3.37 -7.21
C ALA A 200 3.11 -2.04 -6.56
N GLY A 201 2.43 -1.60 -5.48
CA GLY A 201 2.80 -0.40 -4.73
C GLY A 201 2.99 0.85 -5.59
N ALA A 202 4.00 1.65 -5.26
CA ALA A 202 4.36 2.86 -6.00
C ALA A 202 5.09 2.57 -7.32
N HIS A 203 5.44 1.32 -7.66
CA HIS A 203 6.10 0.98 -8.93
C HIS A 203 5.27 1.28 -10.18
N LEU A 204 3.98 1.60 -10.04
CA LEU A 204 3.18 2.18 -11.13
C LEU A 204 3.74 3.54 -11.59
N PHE A 205 4.35 4.32 -10.68
CA PHE A 205 5.17 5.47 -11.00
C PHE A 205 6.64 5.04 -11.06
N ARG A 206 7.20 4.85 -12.26
CA ARG A 206 8.56 4.27 -12.42
C ARG A 206 9.65 5.00 -11.62
N SER A 207 9.53 6.31 -11.41
CA SER A 207 10.52 7.13 -10.70
C SER A 207 10.22 7.31 -9.20
N TRP A 208 9.31 6.52 -8.60
CA TRP A 208 8.93 6.64 -7.19
C TRP A 208 10.14 6.67 -6.23
N ALA A 209 11.20 5.91 -6.50
CA ALA A 209 12.37 5.82 -5.64
C ALA A 209 13.20 7.12 -5.57
N VAL A 210 13.02 8.02 -6.54
CA VAL A 210 13.64 9.35 -6.54
C VAL A 210 12.72 10.37 -5.85
N PHE A 211 11.42 10.34 -6.17
CA PHE A 211 10.49 11.40 -5.77
C PHE A 211 9.66 11.07 -4.51
N LEU A 212 9.13 9.85 -4.38
CA LEU A 212 8.20 9.45 -3.31
C LEU A 212 8.87 8.65 -2.17
N ASN A 213 10.20 8.47 -2.19
CA ASN A 213 10.90 7.64 -1.22
C ASN A 213 10.79 8.14 0.24
N ARG A 214 10.45 9.42 0.46
CA ARG A 214 10.19 9.99 1.79
C ARG A 214 8.69 10.10 2.13
N SER A 215 7.83 9.99 1.12
CA SER A 215 6.38 10.18 1.24
C SER A 215 5.67 9.01 1.89
N ILE A 216 4.51 9.28 2.48
CA ILE A 216 3.65 8.30 3.12
C ILE A 216 2.81 7.60 2.05
N ILE A 217 2.99 6.29 1.91
CA ILE A 217 2.24 5.45 0.96
C ILE A 217 1.17 4.67 1.71
N LEU A 218 -0.07 4.82 1.27
CA LEU A 218 -1.21 4.00 1.68
C LEU A 218 -1.40 2.89 0.64
N THR A 219 -1.23 1.62 1.02
CA THR A 219 -1.38 0.49 0.10
C THR A 219 -1.95 -0.75 0.80
N PRO A 220 -2.84 -1.54 0.16
CA PRO A 220 -3.47 -2.64 0.86
C PRO A 220 -2.61 -3.91 1.00
N GLU A 221 -1.50 -4.01 0.27
CA GLU A 221 -0.72 -5.26 0.10
C GLU A 221 0.77 -5.12 0.50
N GLY A 222 1.17 -3.96 1.02
CA GLY A 222 2.53 -3.67 1.47
C GLY A 222 3.62 -3.86 0.41
N ASP A 223 3.27 -3.79 -0.88
CA ASP A 223 4.13 -4.06 -2.04
C ASP A 223 4.91 -5.39 -1.98
N ARG A 224 4.38 -6.39 -1.28
CA ARG A 224 5.03 -7.69 -1.07
C ARG A 224 4.73 -8.64 -2.24
N THR A 225 5.38 -8.42 -3.39
CA THR A 225 5.22 -9.21 -4.63
C THR A 225 6.38 -10.15 -4.93
N ASP A 226 6.11 -11.23 -5.68
CA ASP A 226 7.15 -12.22 -6.07
C ASP A 226 8.14 -11.69 -7.11
N LYS A 227 7.84 -10.56 -7.76
CA LYS A 227 8.48 -10.13 -9.02
C LYS A 227 9.45 -8.96 -8.88
N ARG A 228 9.74 -8.51 -7.65
CA ARG A 228 10.53 -7.29 -7.40
C ARG A 228 11.54 -7.50 -6.27
N THR A 229 12.78 -7.08 -6.52
CA THR A 229 13.91 -7.11 -5.57
C THR A 229 13.94 -5.91 -4.64
N ILE A 230 13.25 -4.83 -5.00
CA ILE A 230 13.14 -3.59 -4.22
C ILE A 230 11.65 -3.40 -3.91
N SER A 231 11.32 -3.12 -2.66
CA SER A 231 9.97 -2.74 -2.25
C SER A 231 9.85 -1.22 -2.18
N SER A 232 8.72 -0.70 -2.64
CA SER A 232 8.30 0.69 -2.43
C SER A 232 7.63 0.95 -1.09
N PHE A 233 7.42 -0.09 -0.28
CA PHE A 233 6.78 0.00 1.03
C PHE A 233 7.80 -0.08 2.18
N HIS A 234 7.73 0.88 3.09
CA HIS A 234 8.62 1.02 4.24
C HIS A 234 7.79 1.08 5.55
N THR A 235 7.89 0.02 6.36
CA THR A 235 7.06 -0.20 7.57
C THR A 235 7.09 0.91 8.62
N TRP A 236 8.08 1.80 8.59
CA TRP A 236 8.21 2.90 9.55
C TRP A 236 7.46 4.19 9.13
N LYS A 237 7.00 4.29 7.88
CA LYS A 237 6.28 5.48 7.37
C LYS A 237 4.99 5.15 6.59
N ASP A 238 4.92 3.96 5.99
CA ASP A 238 3.84 3.57 5.09
C ASP A 238 2.78 2.73 5.82
N ILE A 239 1.53 2.86 5.38
CA ILE A 239 0.37 2.33 6.11
C ILE A 239 -0.32 1.27 5.26
N ILE A 240 -0.52 0.09 5.85
CA ILE A 240 -1.37 -0.95 5.27
C ILE A 240 -2.82 -0.57 5.51
N ILE A 241 -3.58 -0.43 4.43
CA ILE A 241 -5.00 -0.06 4.44
C ILE A 241 -5.89 -1.24 4.01
N PRO A 242 -7.19 -1.26 4.34
CA PRO A 242 -8.10 -2.24 3.77
C PRO A 242 -8.18 -2.14 2.24
N GLY A 243 -8.28 -3.28 1.55
CA GLY A 243 -8.57 -3.31 0.13
C GLY A 243 -10.04 -2.92 -0.14
N ASN A 244 -10.31 -2.20 -1.24
CA ASN A 244 -11.66 -1.74 -1.55
C ASN A 244 -12.63 -2.90 -1.85
N VAL A 245 -13.50 -3.18 -0.88
CA VAL A 245 -14.68 -4.02 -1.08
C VAL A 245 -15.82 -3.25 -1.72
N ASP A 246 -16.74 -4.01 -2.32
CA ASP A 246 -17.95 -3.43 -2.88
C ASP A 246 -18.88 -2.90 -1.79
N ASP A 247 -19.46 -1.71 -2.00
CA ASP A 247 -20.27 -1.01 -1.00
C ASP A 247 -21.49 -1.83 -0.56
N GLY A 248 -22.09 -2.60 -1.47
CA GLY A 248 -23.20 -3.50 -1.16
C GLY A 248 -22.80 -4.80 -0.44
N LEU A 249 -21.54 -4.96 -0.02
CA LEU A 249 -21.15 -5.93 1.02
C LEU A 249 -21.14 -5.31 2.43
N THR A 250 -21.18 -3.98 2.52
CA THR A 250 -21.13 -3.26 3.79
C THR A 250 -22.53 -2.97 4.31
N THR A 251 -22.68 -2.82 5.63
CA THR A 251 -23.98 -2.50 6.25
C THR A 251 -24.35 -1.02 6.19
N PHE A 252 -23.51 -0.17 5.60
CA PHE A 252 -23.75 1.27 5.46
C PHE A 252 -24.78 1.62 4.39
N TYR A 253 -25.07 0.68 3.49
CA TYR A 253 -26.09 0.82 2.46
C TYR A 253 -27.15 -0.27 2.67
N GLU A 254 -28.42 0.11 2.60
CA GLU A 254 -29.56 -0.78 2.88
C GLU A 254 -29.68 -1.93 1.86
N SER A 255 -29.02 -1.81 0.70
CA SER A 255 -28.97 -2.81 -0.37
C SER A 255 -27.74 -3.74 -0.28
N ARG A 256 -27.90 -4.86 0.44
CA ARG A 256 -26.91 -5.96 0.38
C ARG A 256 -27.00 -6.71 -0.95
N ILE A 257 -25.86 -6.93 -1.61
CA ILE A 257 -25.76 -7.68 -2.89
C ILE A 257 -26.21 -9.13 -2.72
N VAL A 258 -25.85 -9.73 -1.59
CA VAL A 258 -26.23 -11.09 -1.20
C VAL A 258 -26.55 -11.12 0.28
N GLN A 259 -27.52 -11.94 0.66
CA GLN A 259 -27.83 -12.19 2.07
C GLN A 259 -26.91 -13.28 2.66
N PRO A 260 -26.51 -13.20 3.94
CA PRO A 260 -25.67 -14.21 4.56
C PRO A 260 -26.38 -15.56 4.65
N ILE A 261 -25.65 -16.67 4.48
CA ILE A 261 -26.18 -18.03 4.69
C ILE A 261 -25.72 -18.52 6.08
N PRO A 262 -26.62 -19.00 6.97
CA PRO A 262 -26.24 -19.62 8.24
C PRO A 262 -25.26 -20.77 8.04
N LEU A 263 -24.27 -20.92 8.93
CA LEU A 263 -23.15 -21.88 8.76
C LEU A 263 -23.62 -23.34 8.53
N SER A 264 -24.73 -23.74 9.15
CA SER A 264 -25.36 -25.06 8.99
C SER A 264 -26.02 -25.28 7.62
N LYS A 265 -26.38 -24.22 6.89
CA LYS A 265 -27.08 -24.26 5.59
C LYS A 265 -26.14 -24.09 4.39
N ARG A 266 -24.83 -23.97 4.60
CA ARG A 266 -23.83 -23.79 3.53
C ARG A 266 -23.43 -25.13 2.92
N LYS A 267 -23.46 -25.20 1.58
CA LYS A 267 -23.17 -26.43 0.81
C LYS A 267 -21.73 -26.91 1.01
N TYR A 268 -20.75 -26.04 0.75
CA TYR A 268 -19.35 -26.45 0.68
C TYR A 268 -18.63 -26.33 2.02
N LEU A 269 -17.62 -27.18 2.22
CA LEU A 269 -16.66 -27.02 3.30
C LEU A 269 -15.82 -25.78 3.05
N ALA A 270 -15.21 -25.66 1.86
CA ALA A 270 -14.35 -24.55 1.51
C ALA A 270 -14.57 -24.06 0.06
N ASN A 271 -14.15 -22.82 -0.24
CA ASN A 271 -14.09 -22.33 -1.62
C ASN A 271 -12.83 -21.51 -1.95
N PHE A 272 -12.46 -21.50 -3.23
CA PHE A 272 -11.47 -20.61 -3.84
C PHE A 272 -12.01 -20.12 -5.19
N LEU A 273 -12.58 -18.92 -5.21
CA LEU A 273 -13.15 -18.33 -6.43
C LEU A 273 -12.11 -17.43 -7.09
N GLY A 274 -11.26 -17.98 -7.96
CA GLY A 274 -10.12 -17.22 -8.50
C GLY A 274 -9.43 -17.80 -9.71
N ARG A 275 -8.45 -17.04 -10.21
CA ARG A 275 -7.58 -17.43 -11.33
C ARG A 275 -6.36 -18.18 -10.78
N ALA A 276 -5.97 -19.30 -11.38
CA ALA A 276 -4.81 -20.06 -10.92
C ALA A 276 -3.48 -19.31 -11.12
N GLN A 277 -3.34 -18.57 -12.23
CA GLN A 277 -2.16 -17.74 -12.56
C GLN A 277 -0.81 -18.50 -12.48
N GLY A 278 -0.81 -19.82 -12.72
CA GLY A 278 0.38 -20.66 -12.61
C GLY A 278 0.96 -20.82 -11.20
N LYS A 279 0.26 -20.37 -10.14
CA LYS A 279 0.75 -20.49 -8.76
C LYS A 279 0.44 -21.88 -8.22
N VAL A 280 1.47 -22.60 -7.75
CA VAL A 280 1.40 -24.00 -7.27
C VAL A 280 0.23 -24.24 -6.31
N GLY A 281 0.16 -23.49 -5.21
CA GLY A 281 -0.92 -23.63 -4.22
C GLY A 281 -2.33 -23.28 -4.73
N ARG A 282 -2.48 -22.63 -5.89
CA ARG A 282 -3.78 -22.44 -6.55
C ARG A 282 -4.12 -23.62 -7.46
N LEU A 283 -3.15 -24.07 -8.27
CA LEU A 283 -3.30 -25.25 -9.12
C LEU A 283 -3.67 -26.50 -8.29
N GLN A 284 -3.07 -26.65 -7.11
CA GLN A 284 -3.43 -27.71 -6.16
C GLN A 284 -4.89 -27.62 -5.67
N LEU A 285 -5.44 -26.41 -5.44
CA LEU A 285 -6.85 -26.26 -5.05
C LEU A 285 -7.81 -26.59 -6.19
N LEU A 286 -7.45 -26.27 -7.44
CA LEU A 286 -8.20 -26.67 -8.63
C LEU A 286 -8.24 -28.21 -8.75
N GLU A 287 -7.11 -28.89 -8.49
CA GLU A 287 -7.05 -30.35 -8.55
C GLU A 287 -7.80 -31.02 -7.39
N LEU A 288 -7.64 -30.51 -6.15
CA LEU A 288 -8.40 -30.97 -4.99
C LEU A 288 -9.92 -30.79 -5.16
N ALA A 289 -10.37 -29.77 -5.89
CA ALA A 289 -11.79 -29.58 -6.19
C ALA A 289 -12.34 -30.62 -7.17
N LYS A 290 -11.52 -31.15 -8.08
CA LYS A 290 -11.92 -32.30 -8.93
C LYS A 290 -12.06 -33.58 -8.11
N GLN A 291 -11.20 -33.77 -7.10
CA GLN A 291 -11.22 -34.93 -6.21
C GLN A 291 -12.36 -34.86 -5.18
N TYR A 292 -12.74 -33.65 -4.74
CA TYR A 292 -13.76 -33.43 -3.71
C TYR A 292 -14.80 -32.37 -4.11
N PRO A 293 -15.54 -32.56 -5.22
CA PRO A 293 -16.45 -31.54 -5.78
C PRO A 293 -17.59 -31.16 -4.83
N ASP A 294 -18.03 -32.07 -3.98
CA ASP A 294 -19.07 -31.81 -2.97
C ASP A 294 -18.58 -31.00 -1.76
N LYS A 295 -17.25 -30.91 -1.55
CA LYS A 295 -16.63 -30.27 -0.38
C LYS A 295 -15.89 -28.98 -0.73
N LEU A 296 -15.24 -28.90 -1.89
CA LEU A 296 -14.39 -27.76 -2.28
C LEU A 296 -14.84 -27.16 -3.62
N GLU A 297 -15.33 -25.92 -3.57
CA GLU A 297 -15.69 -25.16 -4.77
C GLU A 297 -14.48 -24.32 -5.24
N SER A 298 -13.79 -24.75 -6.30
CA SER A 298 -12.62 -24.03 -6.86
C SER A 298 -12.61 -23.96 -8.39
N PRO A 299 -13.62 -23.35 -9.04
CA PRO A 299 -13.64 -23.17 -10.49
C PRO A 299 -12.49 -22.26 -10.97
N GLU A 300 -11.88 -22.57 -12.11
CA GLU A 300 -10.89 -21.69 -12.73
C GLU A 300 -11.57 -20.49 -13.40
N LEU A 301 -11.47 -19.32 -12.75
CA LEU A 301 -12.07 -18.11 -13.28
C LEU A 301 -11.21 -17.46 -14.37
N GLN A 302 -11.87 -16.77 -15.31
CA GLN A 302 -11.23 -16.00 -16.37
C GLN A 302 -11.58 -14.50 -16.29
N LEU A 303 -10.79 -13.64 -16.95
CA LEU A 303 -11.04 -12.19 -17.01
C LEU A 303 -12.17 -11.82 -17.98
N THR A 304 -12.37 -12.66 -18.99
CA THR A 304 -13.26 -12.51 -20.14
C THR A 304 -13.76 -13.91 -20.55
N GLY A 305 -14.81 -13.96 -21.37
CA GLY A 305 -15.39 -15.24 -21.83
C GLY A 305 -16.34 -15.88 -20.81
N PRO A 306 -16.78 -17.13 -21.07
CA PRO A 306 -17.87 -17.78 -20.32
C PRO A 306 -17.50 -18.10 -18.87
N ASN A 307 -16.21 -18.30 -18.57
CA ASN A 307 -15.72 -18.65 -17.22
C ASN A 307 -15.51 -17.42 -16.32
N LYS A 308 -16.18 -16.31 -16.60
CA LYS A 308 -16.15 -15.08 -15.82
C LYS A 308 -17.44 -14.95 -15.03
N LEU A 309 -17.39 -15.16 -13.71
CA LEU A 309 -18.55 -14.94 -12.84
C LEU A 309 -18.95 -13.46 -12.83
N GLY A 310 -20.26 -13.21 -12.85
CA GLY A 310 -20.84 -11.90 -12.57
C GLY A 310 -20.64 -11.48 -11.10
N ARG A 311 -20.82 -10.19 -10.78
CA ARG A 311 -20.62 -9.67 -9.40
C ARG A 311 -21.51 -10.38 -8.37
N VAL A 312 -22.80 -10.50 -8.67
CA VAL A 312 -23.80 -11.13 -7.77
C VAL A 312 -23.54 -12.63 -7.63
N GLU A 313 -23.18 -13.27 -8.74
CA GLU A 313 -22.86 -14.69 -8.84
C GLU A 313 -21.61 -15.03 -8.00
N TYR A 314 -20.50 -14.30 -8.20
CA TYR A 314 -19.28 -14.42 -7.39
C TYR A 314 -19.56 -14.38 -5.89
N PHE A 315 -20.33 -13.39 -5.42
CA PHE A 315 -20.69 -13.32 -3.99
C PHE A 315 -21.69 -14.39 -3.54
N THR A 316 -22.49 -14.93 -4.46
CA THR A 316 -23.42 -16.03 -4.19
C THR A 316 -22.69 -17.36 -3.98
N HIS A 317 -21.63 -17.63 -4.76
CA HIS A 317 -20.70 -18.72 -4.50
C HIS A 317 -19.89 -18.45 -3.22
N LEU A 318 -19.36 -17.23 -3.05
CA LEU A 318 -18.46 -16.89 -1.93
C LEU A 318 -19.10 -17.17 -0.57
N ARG A 319 -20.38 -16.81 -0.38
CA ARG A 319 -21.14 -17.04 0.86
C ARG A 319 -21.53 -18.49 1.15
N ASN A 320 -21.38 -19.41 0.18
CA ASN A 320 -21.91 -20.78 0.26
C ASN A 320 -20.88 -21.83 0.73
N ALA A 321 -19.74 -21.38 1.27
CA ALA A 321 -18.73 -22.23 1.91
C ALA A 321 -18.57 -21.90 3.39
N LYS A 322 -18.09 -22.87 4.19
CA LYS A 322 -17.79 -22.67 5.62
C LYS A 322 -16.44 -21.95 5.82
N PHE A 323 -15.46 -22.25 4.97
CA PHE A 323 -14.15 -21.59 4.92
C PHE A 323 -13.92 -20.91 3.56
N CYS A 324 -13.29 -19.74 3.54
CA CYS A 324 -12.81 -19.12 2.31
C CYS A 324 -11.29 -19.19 2.25
N LEU A 325 -10.75 -19.73 1.15
CA LEU A 325 -9.32 -19.88 0.94
C LEU A 325 -8.77 -18.67 0.17
N SER A 326 -7.69 -18.09 0.68
CA SER A 326 -7.00 -16.95 0.05
C SER A 326 -5.51 -17.27 -0.19
N PRO A 327 -5.19 -18.24 -1.07
CA PRO A 327 -3.81 -18.57 -1.42
C PRO A 327 -3.10 -17.39 -2.10
N ARG A 328 -1.78 -17.31 -1.87
CA ARG A 328 -0.87 -16.30 -2.43
C ARG A 328 -1.10 -16.10 -3.93
N GLY A 329 -1.01 -14.85 -4.38
CA GLY A 329 -1.15 -14.46 -5.79
C GLY A 329 0.18 -14.04 -6.38
N GLU A 330 0.16 -12.96 -7.15
CA GLU A 330 1.37 -12.21 -7.51
C GLU A 330 1.91 -11.41 -6.31
N SER A 331 1.06 -11.21 -5.32
CA SER A 331 1.28 -10.54 -4.05
C SER A 331 0.93 -11.45 -2.88
N SER A 332 1.39 -11.04 -1.68
CA SER A 332 1.32 -11.86 -0.47
C SER A 332 -0.09 -12.15 0.03
N TRP A 333 -1.05 -11.25 -0.21
CA TRP A 333 -2.48 -11.49 -0.02
C TRP A 333 -3.27 -10.75 -1.11
N THR A 334 -4.57 -11.04 -1.23
CA THR A 334 -5.40 -10.50 -2.32
C THR A 334 -6.67 -9.83 -1.78
N LEU A 335 -7.33 -9.03 -2.63
CA LEU A 335 -8.62 -8.41 -2.29
C LEU A 335 -9.68 -9.41 -1.77
N ARG A 336 -9.62 -10.67 -2.20
CA ARG A 336 -10.49 -11.77 -1.69
C ARG A 336 -10.46 -11.89 -0.17
N PHE A 337 -9.34 -11.60 0.49
CA PHE A 337 -9.27 -11.61 1.96
C PHE A 337 -10.30 -10.66 2.56
N TYR A 338 -10.39 -9.43 2.05
CA TYR A 338 -11.36 -8.43 2.50
C TYR A 338 -12.78 -8.78 2.03
N GLU A 339 -12.97 -9.22 0.78
CA GLU A 339 -14.29 -9.64 0.28
C GLU A 339 -14.88 -10.79 1.12
N ALA A 340 -14.07 -11.80 1.43
CA ALA A 340 -14.44 -12.91 2.30
C ALA A 340 -14.71 -12.44 3.73
N PHE A 341 -13.87 -11.55 4.28
CA PHE A 341 -14.11 -10.96 5.60
C PHE A 341 -15.49 -10.28 5.65
N PHE A 342 -15.83 -9.39 4.72
CA PHE A 342 -17.13 -8.70 4.74
C PHE A 342 -18.33 -9.62 4.46
N VAL A 343 -18.23 -10.57 3.53
CA VAL A 343 -19.30 -11.55 3.28
C VAL A 343 -19.54 -12.44 4.50
N PHE A 344 -18.48 -12.86 5.18
CA PHE A 344 -18.60 -13.83 6.26
C PHE A 344 -18.73 -13.23 7.66
N VAL A 345 -18.24 -12.03 7.96
CA VAL A 345 -18.37 -11.41 9.31
C VAL A 345 -19.84 -11.17 9.69
N SER A 346 -20.74 -11.10 8.71
CA SER A 346 -22.19 -11.17 8.96
C SER A 346 -22.68 -12.56 9.44
N CYS A 347 -21.78 -13.52 9.69
CA CYS A 347 -22.00 -14.84 10.26
C CYS A 347 -20.86 -15.17 11.25
N ARG A 348 -21.17 -15.22 12.55
CA ARG A 348 -20.24 -15.08 13.70
C ARG A 348 -19.06 -16.07 13.86
N ASN A 349 -18.70 -16.93 12.89
CA ASN A 349 -17.57 -17.87 13.01
C ASN A 349 -16.86 -18.09 11.66
N VAL A 350 -15.58 -17.69 11.55
CA VAL A 350 -14.69 -18.00 10.41
C VAL A 350 -13.25 -18.13 10.83
N PHE A 351 -12.59 -19.14 10.27
CA PHE A 351 -11.13 -19.21 10.18
C PHE A 351 -10.68 -18.81 8.78
N LEU A 352 -9.98 -17.67 8.67
CA LEU A 352 -9.35 -17.22 7.42
C LEU A 352 -8.00 -17.93 7.27
N LEU A 353 -7.98 -19.05 6.55
CA LEU A 353 -6.77 -19.81 6.27
C LEU A 353 -5.94 -19.17 5.16
N SER A 354 -5.06 -18.26 5.55
CA SER A 354 -3.91 -17.82 4.77
C SER A 354 -2.80 -18.87 4.80
N TYR A 355 -3.06 -20.07 4.28
CA TYR A 355 -1.99 -21.07 4.10
C TYR A 355 -0.99 -20.59 3.04
N GLN A 356 0.22 -20.25 3.48
CA GLN A 356 1.40 -20.40 2.64
C GLN A 356 1.67 -21.90 2.49
N ILE A 357 1.05 -22.53 1.50
CA ILE A 357 1.59 -23.76 0.95
C ILE A 357 2.92 -23.37 0.30
N ARG A 358 4.03 -23.80 0.91
CA ARG A 358 5.38 -23.70 0.33
C ARG A 358 5.56 -24.81 -0.70
#